data_AF-A0A1G9SJF9-F1
#
_entry.id   AF-A0A1G9SJF9-F1
#
_cell.length_a   1.000
_cell.length_b   1.000
_cell.length_c   1.000
_cell.angle_alpha   90.00
_cell.angle_beta   90.00
_cell.angle_gamma   90.00
#
_symmetry.space_group_name_H-M   'P 1'
#
loop_
_entity.id
_entity.type
_entity.pdbx_description
1 polymer ?
#
loop_
_entity_poly.entity_id
_entity_poly.type
_entity_poly.pdbx_seq_one_letter_code
_entity_poly.pdbx_strand_id
1 'polypeptide(L)'
;MDVRDLRQTIADLVEEEPGSIDPGTNLFELGLESIALMKLVNEWRRAGTEVSFATLAAEPTLGAWERLLSHQAEPEAVAQLESVDEGVEFPLGTMQYAYWIGREDGQRLGGVAAHLYTEFDGEDLDPFRLQAAFTKLVARHDMLRAQLTDNGAQVVLPQSPWPGLVVHDNPDLGVIRERLSHQRLDIEAGQVFSAELSRLPGGRTRLHLDIDMVAADAVSYRILLAELARFYLDVGYEPAPVGYSYQRYRLAKSAARPESVRYWQERLATLPGAPVLPSGPGGAPKVARRHFTITAGDRALLVANAQRRGLTPAMVVATAFASVIGRWSATPHFLLNVPLFDREPLHAAVGGVVGDFSSSVMLEIDLRTPATFADRARQVQKQMHTDAAHADHSGVDVLRDLTRRTGRQVFAPVVFTSALGLGELFDPAVEKAFGTPVWIVSQGPQVLLDAQITEVSGGILVNWDTREEQFPAGVLDGMFAAFQEQVDALTGDEAWEEVFGAGESTAEVAQSVVREHVAPRTDLEKVIALEWADVLDVAEVGVTDEFFALGGDSVIATSLVTRLRESLDTTEVSVRMLFSAPTVAGLAEKMLAAEEEQGRLAQVAEIYLEVEALSDEDVVAALEDVDGGR
;
A
#
# COMPACT_ATOMS: atom_id res chain seq x y z
N MET A 1 -13.62 -36.10 -1.32
CA MET A 1 -13.15 -36.01 0.08
C MET A 1 -14.16 -36.71 0.99
N ASP A 2 -13.72 -37.49 1.99
CA ASP A 2 -14.63 -38.07 3.01
C ASP A 2 -15.01 -36.97 4.02
N VAL A 3 -16.26 -36.90 4.46
CA VAL A 3 -16.75 -35.89 5.43
C VAL A 3 -15.98 -35.96 6.76
N ARG A 4 -15.43 -37.13 7.10
CA ARG A 4 -14.56 -37.31 8.27
C ARG A 4 -13.21 -36.58 8.16
N ASP A 5 -12.74 -36.38 6.93
CA ASP A 5 -11.47 -35.70 6.62
C ASP A 5 -11.60 -34.18 6.75
N LEU A 6 -12.75 -33.62 6.36
CA LEU A 6 -13.07 -32.20 6.55
C LEU A 6 -13.07 -31.81 8.02
N ARG A 7 -13.81 -32.54 8.87
CA ARG A 7 -13.94 -32.21 10.29
C ARG A 7 -12.59 -32.27 11.01
N GLN A 8 -11.73 -33.22 10.67
CA GLN A 8 -10.35 -33.27 11.19
C GLN A 8 -9.52 -32.10 10.68
N THR A 9 -9.58 -31.79 9.39
CA THR A 9 -8.82 -30.68 8.80
C THR A 9 -9.19 -29.34 9.44
N ILE A 10 -10.49 -29.08 9.66
CA ILE A 10 -10.95 -27.86 10.32
C ILE A 10 -10.51 -27.84 11.79
N ALA A 11 -10.62 -28.96 12.50
CA ALA A 11 -10.16 -29.09 13.87
C ALA A 11 -8.67 -28.77 14.02
N ASP A 12 -7.83 -29.23 13.09
CA ASP A 12 -6.40 -28.92 13.07
C ASP A 12 -6.14 -27.42 12.81
N LEU A 13 -6.95 -26.78 11.95
CA LEU A 13 -6.81 -25.34 11.62
C LEU A 13 -7.28 -24.40 12.74
N VAL A 14 -8.25 -24.84 13.55
CA VAL A 14 -8.78 -24.07 14.68
C VAL A 14 -8.22 -24.51 16.03
N GLU A 15 -7.29 -25.46 16.03
CA GLU A 15 -6.68 -26.07 17.23
C GLU A 15 -7.72 -26.66 18.23
N GLU A 16 -8.79 -27.26 17.72
CA GLU A 16 -9.88 -27.87 18.48
C GLU A 16 -9.93 -29.40 18.34
N GLU A 17 -10.71 -30.09 19.17
CA GLU A 17 -10.99 -31.53 18.97
C GLU A 17 -12.08 -31.72 17.90
N PRO A 18 -11.95 -32.67 16.95
CA PRO A 18 -12.94 -32.86 15.88
C PRO A 18 -14.38 -33.08 16.38
N GLY A 19 -14.54 -33.71 17.55
CA GLY A 19 -15.83 -33.98 18.17
C GLY A 19 -16.44 -32.79 18.92
N SER A 20 -15.67 -31.75 19.25
CA SER A 20 -16.15 -30.57 19.98
C SER A 20 -16.83 -29.55 19.07
N ILE A 21 -16.54 -29.58 17.76
CA ILE A 21 -17.06 -28.62 16.79
C ILE A 21 -18.53 -28.90 16.48
N ASP A 22 -19.42 -28.01 16.94
CA ASP A 22 -20.83 -28.00 16.57
C ASP A 22 -20.98 -27.61 15.08
N PRO A 23 -21.69 -28.41 14.26
CA PRO A 23 -21.94 -28.11 12.85
C PRO A 23 -22.51 -26.71 12.56
N GLY A 24 -23.22 -26.10 13.52
CA GLY A 24 -23.81 -24.78 13.37
C GLY A 24 -22.89 -23.61 13.75
N THR A 25 -21.74 -23.86 14.37
CA THR A 25 -20.84 -22.80 14.84
C THR A 25 -20.11 -22.15 13.67
N ASN A 26 -19.99 -20.83 13.74
CA ASN A 26 -19.18 -20.07 12.81
C ASN A 26 -17.69 -20.37 13.07
N LEU A 27 -16.99 -20.89 12.06
CA LEU A 27 -15.60 -21.31 12.16
C LEU A 27 -14.65 -20.13 12.42
N PHE A 28 -15.01 -18.89 12.06
CA PHE A 28 -14.25 -17.71 12.47
C PHE A 28 -14.35 -17.44 13.97
N GLU A 29 -15.46 -17.82 14.61
CA GLU A 29 -15.58 -17.75 16.09
C GLU A 29 -14.71 -18.78 16.79
N LEU A 30 -14.34 -19.85 16.08
CA LEU A 30 -13.36 -20.84 16.53
C LEU A 30 -11.92 -20.49 16.13
N GLY A 31 -11.69 -19.34 15.50
CA GLY A 31 -10.34 -18.86 15.18
C GLY A 31 -9.82 -19.22 13.79
N LEU A 32 -10.68 -19.69 12.87
CA LEU A 32 -10.29 -19.87 11.48
C LEU A 32 -9.80 -18.55 10.88
N GLU A 33 -8.64 -18.56 10.22
CA GLU A 33 -8.10 -17.37 9.56
C GLU A 33 -8.39 -17.35 8.04
N SER A 34 -8.49 -16.15 7.47
CA SER A 34 -8.73 -15.97 6.02
C SER A 34 -7.65 -16.63 5.16
N ILE A 35 -6.38 -16.57 5.56
CA ILE A 35 -5.26 -17.19 4.82
C ILE A 35 -5.35 -18.72 4.83
N ALA A 36 -5.68 -19.31 5.98
CA ALA A 36 -5.90 -20.75 6.11
C ALA A 36 -7.05 -21.20 5.21
N LEU A 37 -8.16 -20.46 5.19
CA LEU A 37 -9.29 -20.75 4.32
C LEU A 37 -8.95 -20.61 2.83
N MET A 38 -8.18 -19.58 2.43
CA MET A 38 -7.72 -19.44 1.04
C MET A 38 -6.85 -20.62 0.60
N LYS A 39 -5.94 -21.09 1.46
CA LYS A 39 -5.13 -22.29 1.19
C LYS A 39 -6.01 -23.53 0.99
N LEU A 40 -6.98 -23.74 1.88
CA LEU A 40 -7.88 -24.88 1.86
C LEU A 40 -8.77 -24.90 0.61
N VAL A 41 -9.33 -23.75 0.21
CA VAL A 41 -10.09 -23.60 -1.05
C VAL A 41 -9.23 -24.01 -2.24
N ASN A 42 -7.99 -23.54 -2.29
CA ASN A 42 -7.08 -23.83 -3.38
C ASN A 42 -6.69 -25.32 -3.42
N GLU A 43 -6.51 -25.96 -2.26
CA GLU A 43 -6.30 -27.40 -2.16
C GLU A 43 -7.52 -28.22 -2.64
N TRP A 44 -8.73 -27.82 -2.27
CA TRP A 44 -9.94 -28.51 -2.72
C TRP A 44 -10.21 -28.31 -4.21
N ARG A 45 -9.91 -27.13 -4.76
CA ARG A 45 -9.96 -26.89 -6.21
C ARG A 45 -9.01 -27.82 -6.97
N ARG A 46 -7.77 -28.01 -6.48
CA ARG A 46 -6.84 -29.00 -7.06
C ARG A 46 -7.40 -30.42 -7.05
N ALA A 47 -8.18 -30.76 -6.02
CA ALA A 47 -8.81 -32.06 -5.90
C ALA A 47 -10.08 -32.21 -6.78
N GLY A 48 -10.40 -31.23 -7.64
CA GLY A 48 -11.55 -31.25 -8.54
C GLY A 48 -12.85 -30.72 -7.91
N THR A 49 -12.78 -30.03 -6.76
CA THR A 49 -13.98 -29.50 -6.10
C THR A 49 -14.27 -28.07 -6.55
N GLU A 50 -15.46 -27.83 -7.13
CA GLU A 50 -15.92 -26.48 -7.44
C GLU A 50 -16.41 -25.76 -6.18
N VAL A 51 -15.46 -25.15 -5.47
CA VAL A 51 -15.73 -24.32 -4.29
C VAL A 51 -14.95 -23.02 -4.40
N SER A 52 -15.50 -21.92 -3.88
CA SER A 52 -14.83 -20.62 -3.84
C SER A 52 -14.68 -20.13 -2.42
N PHE A 53 -13.67 -19.29 -2.20
CA PHE A 53 -13.45 -18.62 -0.91
C PHE A 53 -14.70 -17.84 -0.47
N ALA A 54 -15.32 -17.06 -1.38
CA ALA A 54 -16.54 -16.33 -1.06
C ALA A 54 -17.70 -17.26 -0.68
N THR A 55 -17.84 -18.42 -1.34
CA THR A 55 -18.90 -19.38 -1.02
C THR A 55 -18.76 -19.92 0.39
N LEU A 56 -17.54 -20.29 0.80
CA LEU A 56 -17.28 -20.80 2.14
C LEU A 56 -17.35 -19.72 3.22
N ALA A 57 -16.83 -18.53 2.93
CA ALA A 57 -16.84 -17.41 3.85
C ALA A 57 -18.26 -16.82 4.07
N ALA A 58 -19.18 -17.00 3.12
CA ALA A 58 -20.57 -16.56 3.25
C ALA A 58 -21.37 -17.37 4.27
N GLU A 59 -21.14 -18.68 4.35
CA GLU A 59 -21.71 -19.57 5.37
C GLU A 59 -20.58 -20.36 6.04
N PRO A 60 -19.79 -19.74 6.95
CA PRO A 60 -18.58 -20.31 7.51
C PRO A 60 -18.89 -21.31 8.62
N THR A 61 -19.74 -22.30 8.36
CA THR A 61 -20.12 -23.34 9.34
C THR A 61 -19.76 -24.70 8.81
N LEU A 62 -19.33 -25.61 9.69
CA LEU A 62 -18.97 -26.96 9.30
C LEU A 62 -20.14 -27.66 8.57
N GLY A 63 -21.38 -27.50 9.06
CA GLY A 63 -22.56 -28.09 8.42
C GLY A 63 -22.94 -27.48 7.08
N ALA A 64 -22.64 -26.20 6.82
CA ALA A 64 -22.80 -25.61 5.48
C ALA A 64 -21.74 -26.16 4.52
N TRP A 65 -20.49 -26.27 4.96
CA TRP A 65 -19.40 -26.77 4.14
C TRP A 65 -19.56 -28.25 3.82
N GLU A 66 -19.98 -29.07 4.79
CA GLU A 66 -20.32 -30.50 4.57
C GLU A 66 -21.40 -30.67 3.49
N ARG A 67 -22.41 -29.79 3.47
CA ARG A 67 -23.44 -29.79 2.41
C ARG A 67 -22.88 -29.36 1.06
N LEU A 68 -22.08 -28.30 1.02
CA LEU A 68 -21.48 -27.76 -0.21
C LEU A 68 -20.52 -28.75 -0.87
N LEU A 69 -19.71 -29.46 -0.09
CA LEU A 69 -18.64 -30.34 -0.56
C LEU A 69 -19.13 -31.77 -0.87
N SER A 70 -20.45 -32.01 -0.82
CA SER A 70 -21.06 -33.33 -1.03
C SER A 70 -21.13 -33.79 -2.51
N HIS A 71 -20.64 -32.98 -3.45
CA HIS A 71 -20.54 -33.33 -4.88
C HIS A 71 -19.08 -33.45 -5.33
N GLN A 72 -18.73 -34.58 -5.97
CA GLN A 72 -17.39 -34.85 -6.51
C GLN A 72 -17.40 -34.68 -8.04
N ALA A 73 -16.46 -33.90 -8.56
CA ALA A 73 -16.02 -33.99 -9.95
C ALA A 73 -14.57 -34.52 -9.98
N GLU A 74 -14.22 -35.22 -11.06
CA GLU A 74 -12.90 -35.84 -11.22
C GLU A 74 -11.78 -34.79 -11.34
N PRO A 75 -10.59 -35.07 -10.79
CA PRO A 75 -9.47 -34.13 -10.84
C PRO A 75 -8.97 -33.93 -12.27
N GLU A 76 -8.89 -32.68 -12.71
CA GLU A 76 -8.17 -32.31 -13.93
C GLU A 76 -6.66 -32.44 -13.71
N ALA A 77 -6.00 -33.14 -14.64
CA ALA A 77 -4.56 -33.32 -14.62
C ALA A 77 -3.85 -32.00 -14.92
N VAL A 78 -3.06 -31.50 -13.97
CA VAL A 78 -2.13 -30.40 -14.20
C VAL A 78 -1.11 -30.82 -15.26
N ALA A 79 -1.06 -30.10 -16.38
CA ALA A 79 -0.11 -30.36 -17.45
C ALA A 79 1.34 -30.33 -16.91
N GLN A 80 2.08 -31.41 -17.12
CA GLN A 80 3.53 -31.42 -16.91
C GLN A 80 4.18 -30.55 -17.98
N LEU A 81 4.51 -29.31 -17.64
CA LEU A 81 5.32 -28.47 -18.51
C LEU A 81 6.75 -29.02 -18.59
N GLU A 82 7.31 -29.07 -19.80
CA GLU A 82 8.70 -29.47 -20.06
C GLU A 82 9.71 -28.54 -19.35
N SER A 83 10.98 -28.96 -19.32
CA SER A 83 12.09 -28.13 -18.82
C SER A 83 12.17 -26.82 -19.58
N VAL A 84 12.36 -25.71 -18.86
CA VAL A 84 12.60 -24.40 -19.46
C VAL A 84 14.09 -24.11 -19.40
N ASP A 85 14.65 -23.53 -20.45
CA ASP A 85 16.07 -23.22 -20.55
C ASP A 85 16.41 -21.92 -19.79
N GLU A 86 17.49 -21.92 -19.01
CA GLU A 86 18.09 -20.70 -18.47
C GLU A 86 18.45 -19.73 -19.62
N GLY A 87 18.32 -18.42 -19.38
CA GLY A 87 18.60 -17.40 -20.39
C GLY A 87 17.47 -17.15 -21.41
N VAL A 88 16.30 -17.76 -21.24
CA VAL A 88 15.10 -17.45 -22.04
C VAL A 88 14.26 -16.37 -21.35
N GLU A 89 13.93 -15.31 -22.10
CA GLU A 89 13.03 -14.26 -21.63
C GLU A 89 11.62 -14.80 -21.35
N PHE A 90 10.98 -14.27 -20.30
CA PHE A 90 9.60 -14.55 -19.94
C PHE A 90 8.91 -13.28 -19.42
N PRO A 91 7.57 -13.18 -19.52
CA PRO A 91 6.89 -11.94 -19.18
C PRO A 91 6.95 -11.61 -17.69
N LEU A 92 6.89 -10.32 -17.36
CA LEU A 92 6.67 -9.85 -16.00
C LEU A 92 5.27 -10.23 -15.49
N GLY A 93 5.16 -10.45 -14.18
CA GLY A 93 3.86 -10.40 -13.49
C GLY A 93 3.28 -9.00 -13.52
N THR A 94 1.96 -8.87 -13.32
CA THR A 94 1.27 -7.57 -13.31
C THR A 94 1.86 -6.62 -12.27
N MET A 95 2.16 -7.13 -11.06
CA MET A 95 2.80 -6.33 -10.01
C MET A 95 4.27 -6.00 -10.33
N GLN A 96 5.08 -6.98 -10.77
CA GLN A 96 6.45 -6.70 -11.27
C GLN A 96 6.47 -5.58 -12.31
N TYR A 97 5.52 -5.58 -13.27
CA TYR A 97 5.41 -4.53 -14.29
C TYR A 97 5.04 -3.18 -13.67
N ALA A 98 4.12 -3.15 -12.70
CA ALA A 98 3.76 -1.93 -11.98
C ALA A 98 4.94 -1.36 -11.17
N TYR A 99 5.74 -2.22 -10.53
CA TYR A 99 6.96 -1.82 -9.83
C TYR A 99 8.02 -1.27 -10.78
N TRP A 100 8.21 -1.92 -11.93
CA TRP A 100 9.18 -1.50 -12.94
C TRP A 100 8.83 -0.14 -13.54
N ILE A 101 7.59 0.07 -13.97
CA ILE A 101 7.17 1.37 -14.51
C ILE A 101 7.11 2.42 -13.40
N GLY A 102 6.54 2.10 -12.24
CA GLY A 102 6.28 3.06 -11.18
C GLY A 102 7.53 3.66 -10.54
N ARG A 103 8.69 2.96 -10.61
CA ARG A 103 9.93 3.42 -9.96
C ARG A 103 10.65 4.57 -10.67
N GLU A 104 10.25 4.88 -11.91
CA GLU A 104 10.84 5.96 -12.70
C GLU A 104 10.58 7.35 -12.08
N ASP A 105 11.52 8.27 -12.22
CA ASP A 105 11.44 9.61 -11.62
C ASP A 105 10.31 10.48 -12.22
N GLY A 106 9.87 10.17 -13.44
CA GLY A 106 8.80 10.89 -14.14
C GLY A 106 7.38 10.48 -13.75
N GLN A 107 7.21 9.44 -12.94
CA GLN A 107 5.90 8.94 -12.54
C GLN A 107 5.38 9.68 -11.29
N ARG A 108 4.05 9.82 -11.17
CA ARG A 108 3.42 10.31 -9.95
C ARG A 108 3.78 9.39 -8.78
N LEU A 109 4.32 9.96 -7.69
CA LEU A 109 4.85 9.21 -6.55
C LEU A 109 5.91 8.15 -6.96
N GLY A 110 6.66 8.44 -8.02
CA GLY A 110 7.78 7.63 -8.51
C GLY A 110 9.09 7.90 -7.77
N GLY A 111 10.21 7.59 -8.42
CA GLY A 111 11.56 7.78 -7.86
C GLY A 111 11.88 6.89 -6.66
N VAL A 112 11.15 5.79 -6.46
CA VAL A 112 11.34 4.82 -5.37
C VAL A 112 11.20 3.40 -5.88
N ALA A 113 12.08 2.51 -5.41
CA ALA A 113 12.01 1.09 -5.69
C ALA A 113 10.93 0.41 -4.84
N ALA A 114 10.33 -0.65 -5.39
CA ALA A 114 9.61 -1.61 -4.57
C ALA A 114 10.64 -2.52 -3.90
N HIS A 115 10.88 -2.37 -2.60
CA HIS A 115 11.88 -3.18 -1.91
C HIS A 115 11.53 -3.45 -0.45
N LEU A 116 12.18 -4.43 0.15
CA LEU A 116 12.05 -4.79 1.56
C LEU A 116 13.45 -4.81 2.19
N TYR A 117 13.73 -3.77 2.99
CA TYR A 117 14.98 -3.59 3.71
C TYR A 117 14.81 -3.93 5.19
N THR A 118 15.77 -4.67 5.75
CA THR A 118 15.78 -5.09 7.16
C THR A 118 17.16 -4.97 7.79
N GLU A 119 17.16 -4.81 9.11
CA GLU A 119 18.36 -4.81 9.93
C GLU A 119 18.24 -5.77 11.10
N PHE A 120 19.32 -6.50 11.37
CA PHE A 120 19.45 -7.39 12.53
C PHE A 120 20.64 -6.99 13.40
N ASP A 121 20.41 -6.81 14.70
CA ASP A 121 21.46 -6.66 15.71
C ASP A 121 21.88 -8.03 16.24
N GLY A 122 23.11 -8.43 15.92
CA GLY A 122 23.70 -9.69 16.36
C GLY A 122 25.09 -9.50 16.98
N GLU A 123 25.76 -10.63 17.22
CA GLU A 123 27.11 -10.68 17.78
C GLU A 123 27.98 -11.63 16.97
N ASP A 124 29.23 -11.24 16.73
CA ASP A 124 30.31 -12.02 16.14
C ASP A 124 29.96 -12.73 14.82
N LEU A 125 29.15 -12.09 13.97
CA LEU A 125 28.84 -12.62 12.63
C LEU A 125 30.12 -12.75 11.78
N ASP A 126 30.46 -13.99 11.42
CA ASP A 126 31.57 -14.31 10.50
C ASP A 126 31.22 -13.88 9.05
N PRO A 127 31.95 -12.92 8.46
CA PRO A 127 31.68 -12.42 7.11
C PRO A 127 31.98 -13.44 6.01
N PHE A 128 32.95 -14.34 6.20
CA PHE A 128 33.28 -15.37 5.20
C PHE A 128 32.20 -16.45 5.15
N ARG A 129 31.72 -16.86 6.31
CA ARG A 129 30.61 -17.79 6.43
C ARG A 129 29.32 -17.20 5.86
N LEU A 130 29.07 -15.92 6.11
CA LEU A 130 27.92 -15.20 5.60
C LEU A 130 27.98 -15.05 4.06
N GLN A 131 29.14 -14.67 3.51
CA GLN A 131 29.39 -14.66 2.07
C GLN A 131 29.10 -16.02 1.42
N ALA A 132 29.61 -17.11 2.02
CA ALA A 132 29.37 -18.46 1.51
C ALA A 132 27.89 -18.85 1.55
N ALA A 133 27.17 -18.46 2.61
CA ALA A 133 25.73 -18.69 2.74
C ALA A 133 24.93 -17.96 1.65
N PHE A 134 25.25 -16.69 1.36
CA PHE A 134 24.64 -15.96 0.24
C PHE A 134 24.95 -16.58 -1.11
N THR A 135 26.20 -17.01 -1.35
CA THR A 135 26.55 -17.69 -2.61
C THR A 135 25.71 -18.95 -2.82
N LYS A 136 25.48 -19.75 -1.77
CA LYS A 136 24.57 -20.91 -1.84
C LYS A 136 23.12 -20.50 -2.09
N LEU A 137 22.64 -19.44 -1.45
CA LEU A 137 21.28 -18.92 -1.61
C LEU A 137 21.02 -18.45 -3.05
N VAL A 138 21.95 -17.68 -3.63
CA VAL A 138 21.89 -17.18 -5.02
C VAL A 138 21.93 -18.32 -6.03
N ALA A 139 22.77 -19.33 -5.79
CA ALA A 139 22.85 -20.50 -6.67
C ALA A 139 21.56 -21.35 -6.64
N ARG A 140 20.82 -21.31 -5.53
CA ARG A 140 19.60 -22.10 -5.33
C ARG A 140 18.34 -21.43 -5.89
N HIS A 141 18.26 -20.10 -5.81
CA HIS A 141 17.06 -19.35 -6.16
C HIS A 141 17.28 -18.48 -7.39
N ASP A 142 16.72 -18.93 -8.52
CA ASP A 142 16.84 -18.30 -9.83
C ASP A 142 16.46 -16.82 -9.83
N MET A 143 15.46 -16.43 -9.05
CA MET A 143 15.01 -15.04 -8.99
C MET A 143 16.01 -14.08 -8.33
N LEU A 144 17.01 -14.58 -7.58
CA LEU A 144 18.17 -13.76 -7.14
C LEU A 144 19.17 -13.48 -8.27
N ARG A 145 18.93 -14.06 -9.45
CA ARG A 145 19.67 -13.84 -10.71
C ARG A 145 18.76 -13.24 -11.78
N ALA A 146 17.57 -12.76 -11.41
CA ALA A 146 16.65 -12.14 -12.37
C ALA A 146 17.19 -10.79 -12.85
N GLN A 147 17.04 -10.55 -14.14
CA GLN A 147 17.30 -9.27 -14.79
C GLN A 147 16.04 -8.84 -15.53
N LEU A 148 15.59 -7.61 -15.30
CA LEU A 148 14.50 -7.02 -16.07
C LEU A 148 15.03 -6.47 -17.38
N THR A 149 14.27 -6.67 -18.45
CA THR A 149 14.60 -6.20 -19.80
C THR A 149 13.78 -4.96 -20.15
N ASP A 150 14.32 -4.13 -21.03
CA ASP A 150 13.72 -2.86 -21.46
C ASP A 150 12.35 -3.00 -22.17
N ASN A 151 12.02 -4.21 -22.61
CA ASN A 151 10.76 -4.56 -23.26
C ASN A 151 9.65 -5.01 -22.27
N GLY A 152 9.87 -4.90 -20.95
CA GLY A 152 8.90 -5.32 -19.94
C GLY A 152 8.81 -6.84 -19.76
N ALA A 153 9.92 -7.53 -20.00
CA ALA A 153 10.11 -8.94 -19.68
C ALA A 153 11.22 -9.10 -18.63
N GLN A 154 11.59 -10.35 -18.37
CA GLN A 154 12.68 -10.71 -17.46
C GLN A 154 13.39 -11.96 -17.94
N VAL A 155 14.65 -12.11 -17.55
CA VAL A 155 15.48 -13.28 -17.83
C VAL A 155 16.23 -13.69 -16.55
N VAL A 156 16.45 -14.99 -16.37
CA VAL A 156 17.32 -15.50 -15.31
C VAL A 156 18.75 -15.61 -15.85
N LEU A 157 19.67 -14.90 -15.22
CA LEU A 157 21.08 -14.91 -15.58
C LEU A 157 21.79 -16.19 -15.10
N PRO A 158 22.77 -16.72 -15.84
CA PRO A 158 23.59 -17.84 -15.37
C PRO A 158 24.38 -17.52 -14.09
N GLN A 159 24.74 -16.25 -13.90
CA GLN A 159 25.45 -15.76 -12.70
C GLN A 159 24.83 -14.45 -12.24
N SER A 160 24.74 -14.27 -10.91
CA SER A 160 24.27 -13.00 -10.35
C SER A 160 25.35 -11.92 -10.51
N PRO A 161 24.98 -10.67 -10.84
CA PRO A 161 25.88 -9.51 -10.85
C PRO A 161 26.15 -8.98 -9.43
N TRP A 162 25.60 -9.61 -8.38
CA TRP A 162 25.81 -9.21 -6.99
C TRP A 162 27.33 -9.16 -6.65
N PRO A 163 27.84 -8.03 -6.13
CA PRO A 163 29.28 -7.83 -5.92
C PRO A 163 29.85 -8.61 -4.72
N GLY A 164 29.00 -9.27 -3.93
CA GLY A 164 29.37 -9.91 -2.67
C GLY A 164 28.99 -9.07 -1.45
N LEU A 165 29.22 -9.64 -0.26
CA LEU A 165 28.95 -9.03 1.03
C LEU A 165 29.88 -7.84 1.25
N VAL A 166 29.31 -6.66 1.43
CA VAL A 166 30.07 -5.46 1.80
C VAL A 166 30.23 -5.43 3.32
N VAL A 167 31.46 -5.24 3.82
CA VAL A 167 31.75 -5.18 5.26
C VAL A 167 32.24 -3.79 5.65
N HIS A 168 31.62 -3.19 6.67
CA HIS A 168 31.97 -1.89 7.22
C HIS A 168 32.55 -2.04 8.62
N ASP A 169 33.59 -1.28 8.94
CA ASP A 169 34.21 -1.26 10.26
C ASP A 169 33.89 0.02 11.02
N ASN A 170 33.11 -0.12 12.10
CA ASN A 170 32.62 0.97 12.95
C ASN A 170 31.97 2.13 12.16
N PRO A 171 31.03 1.85 11.24
CA PRO A 171 30.37 2.91 10.49
C PRO A 171 29.39 3.71 11.37
N ASP A 172 28.96 4.85 10.85
CA ASP A 172 27.73 5.49 11.33
C ASP A 172 26.52 4.71 10.81
N LEU A 173 25.87 3.97 11.71
CA LEU A 173 24.69 3.16 11.37
C LEU A 173 23.52 4.00 10.84
N GLY A 174 23.41 5.27 11.26
CA GLY A 174 22.38 6.18 10.76
C GLY A 174 22.59 6.50 9.28
N VAL A 175 23.83 6.72 8.86
CA VAL A 175 24.19 6.97 7.45
C VAL A 175 23.96 5.72 6.59
N ILE A 176 24.33 4.54 7.10
CA ILE A 176 24.07 3.28 6.39
C ILE A 176 22.56 3.06 6.23
N ARG A 177 21.78 3.22 7.31
CA ARG A 177 20.32 3.08 7.27
C ARG A 177 19.66 4.05 6.30
N GLU A 178 20.04 5.32 6.34
CA GLU A 178 19.46 6.35 5.46
C GLU A 178 19.69 6.00 3.99
N ARG A 179 20.91 5.55 3.64
CA ARG A 179 21.24 5.12 2.28
C ARG A 179 20.44 3.88 1.87
N LEU A 180 20.46 2.83 2.71
CA LEU A 180 19.88 1.53 2.37
C LEU A 180 18.35 1.52 2.41
N SER A 181 17.72 2.33 3.27
CA SER A 181 16.26 2.47 3.31
C SER A 181 15.69 3.18 2.08
N HIS A 182 16.51 3.91 1.33
CA HIS A 182 16.09 4.68 0.15
C HIS A 182 16.80 4.21 -1.13
N GLN A 183 17.48 3.07 -1.10
CA GLN A 183 18.24 2.62 -2.26
C GLN A 183 17.33 2.12 -3.38
N ARG A 184 17.77 2.34 -4.61
CA ARG A 184 17.15 1.82 -5.82
C ARG A 184 18.14 0.89 -6.50
N LEU A 185 17.95 -0.41 -6.32
CA LEU A 185 18.80 -1.42 -6.95
C LEU A 185 18.64 -1.38 -8.48
N ASP A 186 19.71 -1.65 -9.20
CA ASP A 186 19.72 -1.67 -10.67
C ASP A 186 19.21 -3.02 -11.19
N ILE A 187 17.88 -3.16 -11.19
CA ILE A 187 17.21 -4.40 -11.59
C ILE A 187 17.37 -4.71 -13.09
N GLU A 188 17.67 -3.70 -13.90
CA GLU A 188 17.97 -3.86 -15.34
C GLU A 188 19.41 -4.34 -15.56
N ALA A 189 20.32 -4.07 -14.62
CA ALA A 189 21.61 -4.73 -14.54
C ALA A 189 21.57 -6.09 -13.81
N GLY A 190 20.40 -6.53 -13.33
CA GLY A 190 20.20 -7.79 -12.58
C GLY A 190 20.54 -7.71 -11.09
N GLN A 191 20.69 -6.50 -10.54
CA GLN A 191 20.88 -6.29 -9.11
C GLN A 191 19.52 -6.28 -8.42
N VAL A 192 19.15 -7.40 -7.80
CA VAL A 192 17.83 -7.58 -7.17
C VAL A 192 17.89 -7.78 -5.65
N PHE A 193 19.08 -7.85 -5.07
CA PHE A 193 19.27 -7.87 -3.62
C PHE A 193 20.61 -7.24 -3.23
N SER A 194 20.72 -6.81 -1.98
CA SER A 194 21.95 -6.30 -1.37
C SER A 194 22.12 -6.88 0.04
N ALA A 195 23.38 -7.08 0.43
CA ALA A 195 23.74 -7.53 1.76
C ALA A 195 25.00 -6.81 2.23
N GLU A 196 24.90 -6.16 3.38
CA GLU A 196 26.01 -5.47 4.02
C GLU A 196 26.12 -5.84 5.50
N LEU A 197 27.33 -5.84 6.06
CA LEU A 197 27.59 -6.18 7.46
C LEU A 197 28.40 -5.05 8.11
N SER A 198 27.86 -4.43 9.14
CA SER A 198 28.59 -3.45 9.96
C SER A 198 29.15 -4.12 11.21
N ARG A 199 30.48 -4.10 11.39
CA ARG A 199 31.16 -4.55 12.61
C ARG A 199 31.30 -3.38 13.57
N LEU A 200 30.93 -3.60 14.84
CA LEU A 200 30.86 -2.57 15.87
C LEU A 200 31.76 -2.95 17.06
N PRO A 201 32.05 -2.00 17.99
CA PRO A 201 32.86 -2.31 19.15
C PRO A 201 32.20 -3.39 20.04
N GLY A 202 33.04 -4.26 20.60
CA GLY A 202 32.62 -5.31 21.52
C GLY A 202 32.06 -6.57 20.85
N GLY A 203 32.41 -6.84 19.59
CA GLY A 203 31.94 -8.02 18.85
C GLY A 203 30.54 -7.87 18.27
N ARG A 204 29.84 -6.77 18.56
CA ARG A 204 28.51 -6.50 18.01
C ARG A 204 28.56 -6.33 16.49
N THR A 205 27.50 -6.78 15.83
CA THR A 205 27.35 -6.67 14.39
C THR A 205 25.94 -6.25 14.01
N ARG A 206 25.82 -5.52 12.90
CA ARG A 206 24.54 -5.18 12.29
C ARG A 206 24.51 -5.75 10.88
N LEU A 207 23.61 -6.69 10.62
CA LEU A 207 23.36 -7.23 9.28
C LEU A 207 22.30 -6.38 8.59
N HIS A 208 22.57 -5.96 7.36
CA HIS A 208 21.71 -5.14 6.52
C HIS A 208 21.32 -5.94 5.29
N LEU A 209 20.03 -6.23 5.10
CA LEU A 209 19.53 -7.01 3.97
C LEU A 209 18.47 -6.24 3.23
N ASP A 210 18.61 -6.13 1.92
CA ASP A 210 17.60 -5.56 1.04
C ASP A 210 17.29 -6.49 -0.12
N ILE A 211 16.02 -6.55 -0.51
CA ILE A 211 15.56 -7.26 -1.69
C ILE A 211 14.59 -6.38 -2.49
N ASP A 212 14.82 -6.27 -3.80
CA ASP A 212 13.85 -5.63 -4.68
C ASP A 212 12.67 -6.60 -4.87
N MET A 213 11.45 -6.10 -4.62
CA MET A 213 10.23 -6.92 -4.62
C MET A 213 9.89 -7.46 -6.01
N VAL A 214 10.52 -6.95 -7.09
CA VAL A 214 10.44 -7.59 -8.41
C VAL A 214 10.99 -9.02 -8.39
N ALA A 215 11.91 -9.35 -7.47
CA ALA A 215 12.51 -10.68 -7.38
C ALA A 215 11.87 -11.56 -6.29
N ALA A 216 11.38 -10.97 -5.20
CA ALA A 216 10.77 -11.71 -4.11
C ALA A 216 9.69 -10.89 -3.39
N ASP A 217 8.49 -11.45 -3.30
CA ASP A 217 7.46 -10.95 -2.39
C ASP A 217 7.79 -11.23 -0.91
N ALA A 218 6.93 -10.78 0.02
CA ALA A 218 7.15 -10.98 1.46
C ALA A 218 7.19 -12.46 1.90
N VAL A 219 6.47 -13.36 1.22
CA VAL A 219 6.51 -14.80 1.51
C VAL A 219 7.84 -15.39 1.02
N SER A 220 8.26 -15.03 -0.18
CA SER A 220 9.54 -15.40 -0.75
C SER A 220 10.71 -14.86 0.06
N TYR A 221 10.59 -13.67 0.63
CA TYR A 221 11.57 -13.12 1.56
C TYR A 221 11.72 -13.96 2.83
N ARG A 222 10.61 -14.42 3.43
CA ARG A 222 10.66 -15.36 4.57
C ARG A 222 11.38 -16.66 4.24
N ILE A 223 11.12 -17.21 3.05
CA ILE A 223 11.83 -18.42 2.55
C ILE A 223 13.34 -18.15 2.44
N LEU A 224 13.72 -17.01 1.85
CA LEU A 224 15.10 -16.62 1.67
C LEU A 224 15.83 -16.46 3.00
N LEU A 225 15.24 -15.78 3.99
CA LEU A 225 15.83 -15.60 5.31
C LEU A 225 15.99 -16.93 6.05
N ALA A 226 14.96 -17.78 6.07
CA ALA A 226 15.01 -19.06 6.74
C ALA A 226 16.10 -19.98 6.14
N GLU A 227 16.24 -19.99 4.81
CA GLU A 227 17.30 -20.77 4.16
C GLU A 227 18.69 -20.14 4.34
N LEU A 228 18.82 -18.80 4.29
CA LEU A 228 20.06 -18.11 4.59
C LEU A 228 20.56 -18.46 6.00
N ALA A 229 19.66 -18.43 6.98
CA ALA A 229 19.97 -18.81 8.36
C ALA A 229 20.45 -20.27 8.45
N ARG A 230 19.82 -21.20 7.72
CA ARG A 230 20.24 -22.60 7.67
C ARG A 230 21.62 -22.77 7.02
N PHE A 231 21.86 -22.15 5.86
CA PHE A 231 23.17 -22.18 5.20
C PHE A 231 24.26 -21.55 6.05
N TYR A 232 23.92 -20.50 6.80
CA TYR A 232 24.83 -19.92 7.77
C TYR A 232 25.08 -20.92 8.89
N LEU A 233 24.08 -21.35 9.64
CA LEU A 233 24.22 -22.18 10.86
C LEU A 233 24.76 -23.61 10.62
N ASP A 234 24.51 -24.21 9.46
CA ASP A 234 24.99 -25.54 9.08
C ASP A 234 25.75 -25.50 7.74
N VAL A 235 27.08 -25.52 7.82
CA VAL A 235 27.97 -25.45 6.65
C VAL A 235 27.80 -26.67 5.73
N GLY A 236 27.40 -27.81 6.29
CA GLY A 236 27.18 -29.07 5.56
C GLY A 236 25.77 -29.23 4.98
N TYR A 237 24.87 -28.27 5.22
CA TYR A 237 23.51 -28.33 4.72
C TYR A 237 23.47 -28.20 3.18
N GLU A 238 22.89 -29.23 2.55
CA GLU A 238 22.60 -29.31 1.12
C GLU A 238 21.11 -29.65 0.92
N PRO A 239 20.25 -28.67 0.60
CA PRO A 239 18.84 -28.92 0.37
C PRO A 239 18.59 -29.63 -0.96
N ALA A 240 17.50 -30.42 -1.03
CA ALA A 240 17.03 -30.96 -2.29
C ALA A 240 16.70 -29.82 -3.29
N PRO A 241 16.93 -30.02 -4.60
CA PRO A 241 16.55 -29.03 -5.61
C PRO A 241 15.05 -28.71 -5.53
N VAL A 242 14.67 -27.44 -5.73
CA VAL A 242 13.26 -27.02 -5.72
C VAL A 242 12.47 -27.70 -6.85
N GLY A 243 13.11 -28.01 -7.99
CA GLY A 243 12.50 -28.78 -9.09
C GLY A 243 11.39 -28.05 -9.86
N TYR A 244 11.14 -26.78 -9.50
CA TYR A 244 10.19 -25.88 -10.13
C TYR A 244 10.72 -24.45 -10.03
N SER A 245 10.51 -23.63 -11.06
CA SER A 245 11.01 -22.26 -11.13
C SER A 245 9.87 -21.26 -11.21
N TYR A 246 10.14 -20.01 -10.85
CA TYR A 246 9.17 -18.94 -10.98
C TYR A 246 8.77 -18.70 -12.45
N GLN A 247 9.72 -18.84 -13.39
CA GLN A 247 9.43 -18.80 -14.82
C GLN A 247 8.36 -19.84 -15.22
N ARG A 248 8.49 -21.09 -14.77
CA ARG A 248 7.49 -22.14 -15.04
C ARG A 248 6.15 -21.80 -14.43
N TYR A 249 6.14 -21.26 -13.21
CA TYR A 249 4.92 -20.77 -12.58
C TYR A 249 4.26 -19.66 -13.42
N ARG A 250 5.04 -18.69 -13.89
CA ARG A 250 4.54 -17.57 -14.68
C ARG A 250 3.94 -17.99 -16.02
N LEU A 251 4.60 -18.91 -16.72
CA LEU A 251 4.10 -19.45 -17.99
C LEU A 251 2.89 -20.38 -17.81
N ALA A 252 2.73 -21.00 -16.64
CA ALA A 252 1.60 -21.86 -16.33
C ALA A 252 0.35 -21.11 -15.86
N LYS A 253 0.51 -19.91 -15.29
CA LYS A 253 -0.61 -19.15 -14.71
C LYS A 253 -1.60 -18.73 -15.80
N SER A 254 -2.86 -19.06 -15.58
CA SER A 254 -3.96 -18.71 -16.49
C SER A 254 -4.34 -17.24 -16.39
N ALA A 255 -5.03 -16.72 -17.41
CA ALA A 255 -5.65 -15.41 -17.34
C ALA A 255 -6.82 -15.40 -16.34
N ALA A 256 -7.24 -14.19 -15.95
CA ALA A 256 -8.40 -13.99 -15.08
C ALA A 256 -9.65 -14.69 -15.62
N ARG A 257 -10.44 -15.29 -14.73
CA ARG A 257 -11.65 -16.01 -15.11
C ARG A 257 -12.73 -15.03 -15.58
N PRO A 258 -13.55 -15.40 -16.58
CA PRO A 258 -14.59 -14.50 -17.12
C PRO A 258 -15.59 -14.00 -16.08
N GLU A 259 -15.89 -14.79 -15.05
CA GLU A 259 -16.76 -14.38 -13.94
C GLU A 259 -16.12 -13.28 -13.07
N SER A 260 -14.80 -13.35 -12.81
CA SER A 260 -14.08 -12.33 -12.06
C SER A 260 -14.03 -11.01 -12.82
N VAL A 261 -13.77 -11.07 -14.12
CA VAL A 261 -13.83 -9.89 -15.01
C VAL A 261 -15.23 -9.27 -14.98
N ARG A 262 -16.29 -10.08 -15.10
CA ARG A 262 -17.68 -9.59 -15.08
C ARG A 262 -18.05 -8.94 -13.74
N TYR A 263 -17.68 -9.58 -12.63
CA TYR A 263 -17.91 -9.06 -11.27
C TYR A 263 -17.39 -7.62 -11.13
N TRP A 264 -16.14 -7.38 -11.53
CA TRP A 264 -15.55 -6.05 -11.46
C TRP A 264 -16.19 -5.09 -12.46
N GLN A 265 -16.43 -5.51 -13.70
CA GLN A 265 -17.08 -4.68 -14.73
C GLN A 265 -18.44 -4.14 -14.29
N GLU A 266 -19.25 -4.95 -13.63
CA GLU A 266 -20.57 -4.55 -13.11
C GLU A 266 -20.45 -3.49 -12.01
N ARG A 267 -19.39 -3.53 -11.20
CA ARG A 267 -19.14 -2.59 -10.10
C ARG A 267 -18.45 -1.29 -10.50
N LEU A 268 -17.80 -1.21 -11.66
CA LEU A 268 -17.07 -0.02 -12.13
C LEU A 268 -17.93 1.27 -12.12
N ALA A 269 -19.26 1.16 -12.12
CA ALA A 269 -20.17 2.30 -12.12
C ALA A 269 -20.28 2.99 -10.77
N THR A 270 -20.10 2.24 -9.69
CA THR A 270 -20.31 2.68 -8.31
C THR A 270 -19.03 2.65 -7.50
N LEU A 271 -17.98 2.01 -8.02
CA LEU A 271 -16.70 1.89 -7.34
C LEU A 271 -16.06 3.28 -7.15
N PRO A 272 -15.64 3.64 -5.93
CA PRO A 272 -15.07 4.95 -5.65
C PRO A 272 -13.61 5.06 -6.13
N GLY A 273 -13.02 6.25 -5.97
CA GLY A 273 -11.57 6.46 -6.10
C GLY A 273 -10.82 6.20 -4.79
N ALA A 274 -9.55 6.59 -4.74
CA ALA A 274 -8.77 6.63 -3.50
C ALA A 274 -9.33 7.63 -2.47
N PRO A 275 -9.00 7.47 -1.17
CA PRO A 275 -9.28 8.50 -0.18
C PRO A 275 -8.55 9.80 -0.54
N VAL A 276 -9.24 10.93 -0.38
CA VAL A 276 -8.68 12.27 -0.58
C VAL A 276 -8.15 12.77 0.77
N LEU A 277 -6.86 12.57 1.04
CA LEU A 277 -6.19 12.96 2.28
C LEU A 277 -5.60 14.39 2.20
N PRO A 278 -5.27 15.03 3.35
CA PRO A 278 -4.56 16.31 3.35
C PRO A 278 -3.23 16.20 2.62
N SER A 279 -2.96 17.13 1.71
CA SER A 279 -1.75 17.16 0.88
C SER A 279 -0.81 18.26 1.32
N GLY A 280 0.48 17.95 1.38
CA GLY A 280 1.57 18.88 1.64
C GLY A 280 2.19 19.43 0.35
N PRO A 281 3.19 20.32 0.45
CA PRO A 281 3.79 21.05 -0.68
C PRO A 281 4.63 20.18 -1.64
N GLY A 282 4.67 18.86 -1.42
CA GLY A 282 5.55 17.94 -2.12
C GLY A 282 7.02 18.09 -1.73
N GLY A 283 7.88 17.37 -2.45
CA GLY A 283 9.32 17.39 -2.20
C GLY A 283 10.04 16.22 -2.85
N ALA A 284 11.33 16.07 -2.51
CA ALA A 284 12.07 14.86 -2.88
C ALA A 284 11.42 13.64 -2.21
N PRO A 285 11.25 12.51 -2.93
CA PRO A 285 10.59 11.34 -2.38
C PRO A 285 11.30 10.86 -1.12
N LYS A 286 10.62 10.89 0.03
CA LYS A 286 11.16 10.41 1.30
C LYS A 286 10.15 9.56 2.03
N VAL A 287 10.48 8.29 2.22
CA VAL A 287 9.65 7.39 3.03
C VAL A 287 10.14 7.43 4.46
N ALA A 288 9.22 7.69 5.40
CA ALA A 288 9.50 7.51 6.82
C ALA A 288 8.55 6.47 7.41
N ARG A 289 9.02 5.83 8.47
CA ARG A 289 8.29 4.78 9.17
C ARG A 289 7.82 5.26 10.54
N ARG A 290 6.54 5.03 10.83
CA ARG A 290 5.96 5.04 12.18
C ARG A 290 5.58 3.62 12.56
N HIS A 291 5.72 3.24 13.83
CA HIS A 291 5.31 1.91 14.27
C HIS A 291 4.94 1.87 15.75
N PHE A 292 4.12 0.90 16.12
CA PHE A 292 3.90 0.47 17.49
C PHE A 292 3.79 -1.06 17.53
N THR A 293 3.89 -1.64 18.72
CA THR A 293 3.79 -3.09 18.92
C THR A 293 2.59 -3.40 19.80
N ILE A 294 1.70 -4.25 19.31
CA ILE A 294 0.69 -4.91 20.12
C ILE A 294 1.39 -6.07 20.83
N THR A 295 1.42 -6.03 22.17
CA THR A 295 2.10 -7.06 22.95
C THR A 295 1.43 -8.43 22.78
N ALA A 296 2.12 -9.51 23.14
CA ALA A 296 1.51 -10.86 23.10
C ALA A 296 0.22 -10.96 23.95
N GLY A 297 0.16 -10.23 25.07
CA GLY A 297 -1.03 -10.17 25.92
C GLY A 297 -2.19 -9.42 25.26
N ASP A 298 -1.92 -8.23 24.72
CA ASP A 298 -2.93 -7.42 24.04
C ASP A 298 -3.40 -8.08 22.73
N ARG A 299 -2.50 -8.77 22.02
CA ARG A 299 -2.83 -9.60 20.86
C ARG A 299 -3.85 -10.67 21.25
N ALA A 300 -3.63 -11.38 22.37
CA ALA A 300 -4.56 -12.40 22.83
C ALA A 300 -5.95 -11.82 23.13
N LEU A 301 -6.02 -10.64 23.74
CA LEU A 301 -7.27 -9.94 24.00
C LEU A 301 -7.98 -9.51 22.71
N LEU A 302 -7.25 -8.87 21.78
CA LEU A 302 -7.77 -8.44 20.48
C LEU A 302 -8.32 -9.62 19.69
N VAL A 303 -7.56 -10.72 19.63
CA VAL A 303 -7.95 -11.98 18.95
C VAL A 303 -9.22 -12.55 19.59
N ALA A 304 -9.26 -12.68 20.92
CA ALA A 304 -10.45 -13.19 21.62
C ALA A 304 -11.68 -12.30 21.39
N ASN A 305 -11.53 -10.96 21.38
CA ASN A 305 -12.61 -10.03 21.12
C ASN A 305 -13.14 -10.11 19.68
N ALA A 306 -12.24 -10.28 18.72
CA ALA A 306 -12.57 -10.47 17.32
C ALA A 306 -13.31 -11.80 17.09
N GLN A 307 -12.78 -12.90 17.65
CA GLN A 307 -13.37 -14.24 17.57
C GLN A 307 -14.78 -14.28 18.15
N ARG A 308 -14.99 -13.71 19.35
CA ARG A 308 -16.33 -13.62 19.97
C ARG A 308 -17.39 -12.92 19.08
N ARG A 309 -16.96 -12.19 18.05
CA ARG A 309 -17.82 -11.43 17.12
C ARG A 309 -17.82 -11.99 15.69
N GLY A 310 -17.16 -13.13 15.46
CA GLY A 310 -17.03 -13.77 14.14
C GLY A 310 -16.13 -12.99 13.17
N LEU A 311 -15.16 -12.24 13.70
CA LEU A 311 -14.27 -11.37 12.93
C LEU A 311 -12.84 -11.87 12.98
N THR A 312 -12.11 -11.69 11.88
CA THR A 312 -10.67 -11.94 11.83
C THR A 312 -9.90 -10.72 12.36
N PRO A 313 -8.79 -10.91 13.09
CA PRO A 313 -7.96 -9.80 13.59
C PRO A 313 -7.49 -8.86 12.46
N ALA A 314 -7.17 -9.41 11.29
CA ALA A 314 -6.79 -8.64 10.12
C ALA A 314 -7.88 -7.64 9.70
N MET A 315 -9.15 -8.07 9.66
CA MET A 315 -10.26 -7.19 9.26
C MET A 315 -10.64 -6.19 10.36
N VAL A 316 -10.40 -6.53 11.62
CA VAL A 316 -10.56 -5.61 12.75
C VAL A 316 -9.58 -4.45 12.62
N VAL A 317 -8.29 -4.74 12.42
CA VAL A 317 -7.27 -3.69 12.26
C VAL A 317 -7.47 -2.93 10.94
N ALA A 318 -7.87 -3.60 9.85
CA ALA A 318 -8.23 -2.95 8.59
C ALA A 318 -9.38 -1.94 8.77
N THR A 319 -10.36 -2.30 9.60
CA THR A 319 -11.52 -1.44 9.89
C THR A 319 -11.14 -0.23 10.75
N ALA A 320 -10.27 -0.43 11.75
CA ALA A 320 -9.72 0.68 12.53
C ALA A 320 -8.92 1.63 11.63
N PHE A 321 -8.07 1.09 10.75
CA PHE A 321 -7.33 1.86 9.77
C PHE A 321 -8.25 2.65 8.84
N ALA A 322 -9.23 1.98 8.22
CA ALA A 322 -10.21 2.60 7.32
C ALA A 322 -11.02 3.70 8.02
N SER A 323 -11.39 3.50 9.29
CA SER A 323 -12.12 4.50 10.10
C SER A 323 -11.30 5.77 10.31
N VAL A 324 -10.00 5.61 10.60
CA VAL A 324 -9.06 6.74 10.73
C VAL A 324 -8.87 7.42 9.40
N ILE A 325 -8.52 6.70 8.33
CA ILE A 325 -8.38 7.27 6.98
C ILE A 325 -9.64 8.06 6.58
N GLY A 326 -10.83 7.53 6.86
CA GLY A 326 -12.09 8.19 6.57
C GLY A 326 -12.34 9.49 7.34
N ARG A 327 -11.83 9.63 8.58
CA ARG A 327 -11.94 10.89 9.36
C ARG A 327 -11.09 12.02 8.76
N TRP A 328 -9.93 11.68 8.19
CA TRP A 328 -9.04 12.64 7.53
C TRP A 328 -9.31 12.78 6.03
N SER A 329 -10.15 11.93 5.44
CA SER A 329 -10.50 12.02 4.03
C SER A 329 -11.63 13.00 3.77
N ALA A 330 -11.56 13.74 2.65
CA ALA A 330 -12.67 14.57 2.17
C ALA A 330 -13.87 13.74 1.64
N THR A 331 -13.72 12.42 1.50
CA THR A 331 -14.81 11.51 1.12
C THR A 331 -14.91 10.34 2.11
N PRO A 332 -16.13 9.99 2.58
CA PRO A 332 -16.33 8.80 3.41
C PRO A 332 -16.40 7.49 2.59
N HIS A 333 -16.34 7.55 1.25
CA HIS A 333 -16.45 6.41 0.36
C HIS A 333 -15.22 6.35 -0.56
N PHE A 334 -14.39 5.31 -0.41
CA PHE A 334 -13.08 5.20 -1.06
C PHE A 334 -12.59 3.75 -1.19
N LEU A 335 -11.55 3.55 -2.02
CA LEU A 335 -10.84 2.28 -2.17
C LEU A 335 -9.59 2.23 -1.27
N LEU A 336 -9.40 1.09 -0.62
CA LEU A 336 -8.11 0.68 -0.08
C LEU A 336 -7.48 -0.37 -1.00
N ASN A 337 -6.17 -0.23 -1.24
CA ASN A 337 -5.40 -1.26 -1.91
C ASN A 337 -4.97 -2.31 -0.88
N VAL A 338 -5.43 -3.55 -1.04
CA VAL A 338 -5.08 -4.64 -0.12
C VAL A 338 -4.22 -5.67 -0.86
N PRO A 339 -2.90 -5.74 -0.59
CA PRO A 339 -2.04 -6.73 -1.21
C PRO A 339 -2.43 -8.15 -0.83
N LEU A 340 -2.29 -9.06 -1.79
CA LEU A 340 -2.56 -10.48 -1.65
C LEU A 340 -1.35 -11.29 -2.12
N PHE A 341 -1.16 -12.47 -1.53
CA PHE A 341 -0.12 -13.42 -1.94
C PHE A 341 -0.74 -14.46 -2.87
N ASP A 342 -0.68 -14.18 -4.17
CA ASP A 342 -1.35 -14.97 -5.20
C ASP A 342 -0.46 -16.12 -5.69
N ARG A 343 -0.06 -16.96 -4.73
CA ARG A 343 0.73 -18.16 -4.95
C ARG A 343 -0.19 -19.34 -5.25
N GLU A 344 -0.77 -19.32 -6.44
CA GLU A 344 -1.57 -20.44 -6.93
C GLU A 344 -0.77 -21.74 -6.85
N PRO A 345 -1.37 -22.81 -6.33
CA PRO A 345 -0.58 -23.98 -6.05
C PRO A 345 -0.52 -24.82 -7.34
N LEU A 346 0.26 -24.39 -8.33
CA LEU A 346 0.35 -25.05 -9.66
C LEU A 346 1.30 -26.27 -9.66
N HIS A 347 2.15 -26.39 -8.63
CA HIS A 347 3.11 -27.48 -8.50
C HIS A 347 3.34 -27.81 -7.01
N ALA A 348 3.74 -29.04 -6.68
CA ALA A 348 4.01 -29.45 -5.29
C ALA A 348 5.12 -28.61 -4.64
N ALA A 349 6.12 -28.20 -5.43
CA ALA A 349 7.26 -27.42 -4.95
C ALA A 349 7.05 -25.89 -4.92
N VAL A 350 5.90 -25.37 -5.38
CA VAL A 350 5.65 -23.92 -5.50
C VAL A 350 5.78 -23.18 -4.17
N GLY A 351 5.50 -23.85 -3.04
CA GLY A 351 5.68 -23.28 -1.70
C GLY A 351 7.13 -22.93 -1.36
N GLY A 352 8.12 -23.54 -2.04
CA GLY A 352 9.55 -23.24 -1.87
C GLY A 352 10.15 -22.37 -2.97
N VAL A 353 9.37 -21.93 -3.96
CA VAL A 353 9.86 -21.10 -5.06
C VAL A 353 9.99 -19.64 -4.62
N VAL A 354 11.09 -18.99 -4.99
CA VAL A 354 11.28 -17.55 -4.79
C VAL A 354 10.84 -16.79 -6.05
N GLY A 355 10.05 -15.73 -5.87
CA GLY A 355 9.51 -14.89 -6.94
C GLY A 355 8.53 -13.84 -6.41
N ASP A 356 8.05 -12.97 -7.30
CA ASP A 356 6.98 -12.01 -6.99
C ASP A 356 5.60 -12.62 -7.26
N PHE A 357 4.97 -13.20 -6.25
CA PHE A 357 3.58 -13.68 -6.35
C PHE A 357 2.59 -12.61 -5.86
N SER A 358 3.02 -11.35 -5.72
CA SER A 358 2.17 -10.28 -5.25
C SER A 358 1.02 -10.03 -6.23
N SER A 359 -0.17 -9.86 -5.67
CA SER A 359 -1.34 -9.29 -6.32
C SER A 359 -1.98 -8.30 -5.36
N SER A 360 -3.12 -7.75 -5.73
CA SER A 360 -3.91 -6.89 -4.85
C SER A 360 -5.38 -7.02 -5.14
N VAL A 361 -6.20 -6.59 -4.19
CA VAL A 361 -7.63 -6.41 -4.35
C VAL A 361 -8.01 -4.98 -3.95
N MET A 362 -8.92 -4.37 -4.71
CA MET A 362 -9.46 -3.04 -4.41
C MET A 362 -10.63 -3.18 -3.44
N LEU A 363 -10.35 -3.00 -2.15
CA LEU A 363 -11.35 -3.11 -1.10
C LEU A 363 -12.15 -1.81 -1.01
N GLU A 364 -13.45 -1.90 -1.29
CA GLU A 364 -14.37 -0.78 -1.17
C GLU A 364 -14.71 -0.51 0.31
N ILE A 365 -14.49 0.73 0.75
CA ILE A 365 -14.84 1.22 2.08
C ILE A 365 -15.92 2.28 1.94
N ASP A 366 -17.08 2.05 2.56
CA ASP A 366 -18.21 2.99 2.54
C ASP A 366 -18.62 3.38 3.96
N LEU A 367 -18.21 4.56 4.41
CA LEU A 367 -18.48 5.08 5.76
C LEU A 367 -19.70 6.01 5.82
N ARG A 368 -20.50 6.12 4.76
CA ARG A 368 -21.62 7.08 4.68
C ARG A 368 -22.75 6.82 5.67
N THR A 369 -22.93 5.56 6.07
CA THR A 369 -24.01 5.15 6.98
C THR A 369 -23.45 4.93 8.39
N PRO A 370 -24.04 5.51 9.45
CA PRO A 370 -23.64 5.24 10.82
C PRO A 370 -23.73 3.75 11.17
N ALA A 371 -22.70 3.20 11.82
CA ALA A 371 -22.67 1.81 12.29
C ALA A 371 -21.78 1.67 13.52
N THR A 372 -22.03 0.66 14.36
CA THR A 372 -21.07 0.27 15.41
C THR A 372 -19.75 -0.18 14.78
N PHE A 373 -18.65 -0.15 15.53
CA PHE A 373 -17.39 -0.73 15.05
C PHE A 373 -17.55 -2.18 14.61
N ALA A 374 -18.23 -2.99 15.43
CA ALA A 374 -18.44 -4.41 15.16
C ALA A 374 -19.22 -4.62 13.84
N ASP A 375 -20.28 -3.85 13.61
CA ASP A 375 -21.06 -3.95 12.38
C ASP A 375 -20.28 -3.46 11.17
N ARG A 376 -19.49 -2.39 11.32
CA ARG A 376 -18.59 -1.93 10.26
C ARG A 376 -17.57 -3.01 9.90
N ALA A 377 -16.94 -3.64 10.90
CA ALA A 377 -15.95 -4.67 10.68
C ALA A 377 -16.54 -5.90 9.98
N ARG A 378 -17.80 -6.27 10.28
CA ARG A 378 -18.52 -7.33 9.55
C ARG A 378 -18.77 -6.97 8.10
N GLN A 379 -19.13 -5.71 7.81
CA GLN A 379 -19.31 -5.23 6.44
C GLN A 379 -18.01 -5.26 5.65
N VAL A 380 -16.92 -4.72 6.23
CA VAL A 380 -15.59 -4.71 5.61
C VAL A 380 -15.09 -6.12 5.36
N GLN A 381 -15.21 -7.04 6.33
CA GLN A 381 -14.83 -8.43 6.17
C GLN A 381 -15.63 -9.12 5.05
N LYS A 382 -16.95 -8.94 5.02
CA LYS A 382 -17.80 -9.51 3.97
C LYS A 382 -17.44 -8.99 2.58
N GLN A 383 -17.18 -7.68 2.47
CA GLN A 383 -16.78 -7.05 1.21
C GLN A 383 -15.42 -7.59 0.75
N MET A 384 -14.43 -7.61 1.65
CA MET A 384 -13.12 -8.19 1.38
C MET A 384 -13.22 -9.64 0.92
N HIS A 385 -14.07 -10.45 1.56
CA HIS A 385 -14.23 -11.84 1.18
C HIS A 385 -14.85 -12.03 -0.21
N THR A 386 -15.80 -11.17 -0.58
CA THR A 386 -16.42 -11.17 -1.90
C THR A 386 -15.41 -10.73 -2.98
N ASP A 387 -14.62 -9.71 -2.67
CA ASP A 387 -13.62 -9.16 -3.59
C ASP A 387 -12.45 -10.13 -3.81
N ALA A 388 -11.98 -10.76 -2.73
CA ALA A 388 -10.89 -11.75 -2.78
C ALA A 388 -11.23 -12.99 -3.62
N ALA A 389 -12.51 -13.36 -3.73
CA ALA A 389 -12.93 -14.47 -4.60
C ALA A 389 -12.81 -14.20 -6.10
N HIS A 390 -12.59 -12.92 -6.47
CA HIS A 390 -12.42 -12.43 -7.83
C HIS A 390 -11.05 -11.73 -8.01
N ALA A 391 -10.09 -12.00 -7.12
CA ALA A 391 -8.76 -11.38 -7.12
C ALA A 391 -7.82 -11.85 -8.24
N ASP A 392 -8.22 -12.87 -9.01
CA ASP A 392 -7.54 -13.26 -10.25
C ASP A 392 -7.68 -12.19 -11.35
N HIS A 393 -8.67 -11.29 -11.22
CA HIS A 393 -8.63 -9.97 -11.87
C HIS A 393 -8.03 -8.98 -10.87
N SER A 394 -6.74 -8.66 -11.04
CA SER A 394 -5.96 -7.98 -10.01
C SER A 394 -6.45 -6.55 -9.76
N GLY A 395 -6.09 -5.99 -8.59
CA GLY A 395 -6.38 -4.60 -8.27
C GLY A 395 -5.81 -3.62 -9.31
N VAL A 396 -4.65 -3.93 -9.90
CA VAL A 396 -4.08 -3.14 -11.01
C VAL A 396 -4.97 -3.19 -12.25
N ASP A 397 -5.55 -4.34 -12.57
CA ASP A 397 -6.49 -4.48 -13.69
C ASP A 397 -7.79 -3.71 -13.42
N VAL A 398 -8.32 -3.74 -12.19
CA VAL A 398 -9.48 -2.94 -11.77
C VAL A 398 -9.21 -1.44 -11.91
N LEU A 399 -8.05 -0.95 -11.45
CA LEU A 399 -7.65 0.46 -11.60
C LEU A 399 -7.47 0.85 -13.07
N ARG A 400 -6.96 -0.06 -13.91
CA ARG A 400 -6.86 0.15 -15.36
C ARG A 400 -8.25 0.25 -16.01
N ASP A 401 -9.20 -0.56 -15.57
CA ASP A 401 -10.57 -0.52 -16.07
C ASP A 401 -11.32 0.74 -15.62
N LEU A 402 -11.14 1.17 -14.36
CA LEU A 402 -11.62 2.46 -13.86
C LEU A 402 -11.03 3.63 -14.66
N THR A 403 -9.73 3.57 -14.94
CA THR A 403 -9.04 4.59 -15.76
C THR A 403 -9.65 4.68 -17.15
N ARG A 404 -9.85 3.54 -17.81
CA ARG A 404 -10.48 3.47 -19.14
C ARG A 404 -11.91 4.01 -19.14
N ARG A 405 -12.67 3.73 -18.08
CA ARG A 405 -14.07 4.16 -17.95
C ARG A 405 -14.20 5.67 -17.69
N THR A 406 -13.39 6.20 -16.78
CA THR A 406 -13.49 7.60 -16.34
C THR A 406 -12.73 8.55 -17.27
N GLY A 407 -11.84 8.02 -18.13
CA GLY A 407 -10.93 8.82 -18.96
C GLY A 407 -9.84 9.54 -18.15
N ARG A 408 -9.74 9.27 -16.85
CA ARG A 408 -8.79 9.86 -15.91
C ARG A 408 -8.00 8.76 -15.24
N GLN A 409 -6.70 8.99 -15.01
CA GLN A 409 -5.87 7.98 -14.34
C GLN A 409 -6.31 7.81 -12.88
N VAL A 410 -6.62 6.57 -12.49
CA VAL A 410 -7.04 6.22 -11.13
C VAL A 410 -5.93 5.44 -10.44
N PHE A 411 -5.61 5.84 -9.22
CA PHE A 411 -4.64 5.18 -8.35
C PHE A 411 -5.32 4.76 -7.04
N ALA A 412 -4.69 3.83 -6.31
CA ALA A 412 -5.03 3.49 -4.94
C ALA A 412 -3.76 3.56 -4.07
N PRO A 413 -3.32 4.78 -3.69
CA PRO A 413 -2.03 4.99 -3.04
C PRO A 413 -2.06 4.76 -1.52
N VAL A 414 -3.23 4.44 -0.95
CA VAL A 414 -3.37 4.06 0.45
C VAL A 414 -3.52 2.54 0.51
N VAL A 415 -2.51 1.90 1.07
CA VAL A 415 -2.34 0.45 1.10
C VAL A 415 -2.56 -0.05 2.52
N PHE A 416 -3.27 -1.17 2.65
CA PHE A 416 -3.37 -1.92 3.90
C PHE A 416 -2.91 -3.35 3.68
N THR A 417 -1.77 -3.70 4.27
CA THR A 417 -1.10 -4.98 4.12
C THR A 417 -1.22 -5.80 5.40
N SER A 418 -1.85 -6.98 5.32
CA SER A 418 -1.91 -7.91 6.46
C SER A 418 -1.12 -9.18 6.18
N ALA A 419 -0.06 -9.39 6.96
CA ALA A 419 0.69 -10.64 7.04
C ALA A 419 0.29 -11.51 8.24
N LEU A 420 -0.78 -11.15 8.97
CA LEU A 420 -1.34 -12.01 10.02
C LEU A 420 -1.79 -13.34 9.44
N GLY A 421 -1.48 -14.44 10.13
CA GLY A 421 -1.77 -15.80 9.67
C GLY A 421 -0.76 -16.41 8.70
N LEU A 422 0.31 -15.68 8.38
CA LEU A 422 1.50 -16.25 7.73
C LEU A 422 2.52 -16.79 8.74
N GLY A 423 2.28 -16.61 10.04
CA GLY A 423 3.21 -16.88 11.12
C GLY A 423 4.21 -15.73 11.33
N GLU A 424 5.20 -15.98 12.19
CA GLU A 424 6.30 -15.08 12.50
C GLU A 424 7.03 -14.61 11.23
N LEU A 425 7.28 -13.30 11.13
CA LEU A 425 8.04 -12.73 10.01
C LEU A 425 9.48 -13.28 9.97
N PHE A 426 10.07 -13.49 11.14
CA PHE A 426 11.41 -14.06 11.27
C PHE A 426 11.31 -15.39 11.99
N ASP A 427 11.67 -16.47 11.30
CA ASP A 427 11.77 -17.80 11.91
C ASP A 427 12.77 -17.74 13.09
N PRO A 428 12.55 -18.44 14.21
CA PRO A 428 13.47 -18.45 15.35
C PRO A 428 14.93 -18.80 14.97
N ALA A 429 15.15 -19.58 13.91
CA ALA A 429 16.48 -19.85 13.38
C ALA A 429 17.16 -18.61 12.77
N VAL A 430 16.39 -17.67 12.20
CA VAL A 430 16.87 -16.39 11.69
C VAL A 430 17.35 -15.51 12.84
N GLU A 431 16.55 -15.35 13.89
CA GLU A 431 16.97 -14.60 15.08
C GLU A 431 18.18 -15.23 15.76
N LYS A 432 18.23 -16.57 15.82
CA LYS A 432 19.39 -17.29 16.33
C LYS A 432 20.64 -17.07 15.48
N ALA A 433 20.48 -16.95 14.15
CA ALA A 433 21.60 -16.79 13.23
C ALA A 433 22.12 -15.36 13.19
N PHE A 434 21.24 -14.37 13.12
CA PHE A 434 21.56 -12.98 12.79
C PHE A 434 21.25 -11.98 13.90
N GLY A 435 20.56 -12.42 14.95
CA GLY A 435 20.17 -11.60 16.09
C GLY A 435 18.80 -10.94 15.94
N THR A 436 18.55 -9.91 16.75
CA THR A 436 17.22 -9.31 16.88
C THR A 436 16.92 -8.38 15.71
N PRO A 437 15.74 -8.49 15.05
CA PRO A 437 15.31 -7.53 14.05
C PRO A 437 15.05 -6.16 14.71
N VAL A 438 15.65 -5.11 14.15
CA VAL A 438 15.69 -3.77 14.77
C VAL A 438 15.28 -2.66 13.82
N TRP A 439 15.23 -2.95 12.52
CA TRP A 439 14.63 -2.08 11.51
C TRP A 439 14.05 -2.92 10.40
N ILE A 440 12.91 -2.48 9.89
CA ILE A 440 12.26 -3.01 8.71
C ILE A 440 11.72 -1.77 8.00
N VAL A 441 11.80 -1.72 6.69
CA VAL A 441 11.07 -0.77 5.86
C VAL A 441 10.71 -1.46 4.56
N SER A 442 9.51 -1.19 4.08
CA SER A 442 9.11 -1.60 2.75
C SER A 442 8.43 -0.43 2.09
N GLN A 443 8.80 -0.17 0.87
CA GLN A 443 8.24 0.92 0.10
C GLN A 443 7.93 0.42 -1.28
N GLY A 444 6.97 1.05 -1.93
CA GLY A 444 6.57 0.77 -3.29
C GLY A 444 6.33 2.08 -4.03
N PRO A 445 6.55 2.11 -5.35
CA PRO A 445 6.16 3.26 -6.15
C PRO A 445 4.64 3.43 -6.11
N GLN A 446 4.16 4.65 -6.33
CA GLN A 446 2.73 4.97 -6.38
C GLN A 446 1.96 4.75 -5.06
N VAL A 447 2.69 4.54 -3.97
CA VAL A 447 2.15 4.44 -2.61
C VAL A 447 2.43 5.74 -1.85
N LEU A 448 1.39 6.26 -1.21
CA LEU A 448 1.41 7.44 -0.35
C LEU A 448 1.54 7.03 1.12
N LEU A 449 0.82 5.98 1.51
CA LEU A 449 0.76 5.43 2.86
C LEU A 449 0.55 3.91 2.75
N ASP A 450 1.45 3.12 3.32
CA ASP A 450 1.30 1.67 3.48
C ASP A 450 1.21 1.32 4.96
N ALA A 451 0.04 0.87 5.40
CA ALA A 451 -0.19 0.36 6.74
C ALA A 451 -0.02 -1.15 6.75
N GLN A 452 0.92 -1.65 7.55
CA GLN A 452 1.31 -3.05 7.55
C GLN A 452 1.19 -3.65 8.95
N ILE A 453 0.66 -4.87 8.99
CA ILE A 453 0.56 -5.66 10.22
C ILE A 453 1.18 -7.04 10.05
N THR A 454 2.09 -7.40 10.94
CA THR A 454 2.81 -8.67 10.87
C THR A 454 3.11 -9.22 12.26
N GLU A 455 3.16 -10.54 12.39
CA GLU A 455 3.54 -11.20 13.62
C GLU A 455 5.05 -11.14 13.81
N VAL A 456 5.47 -10.65 14.98
CA VAL A 456 6.88 -10.54 15.39
C VAL A 456 6.95 -10.82 16.88
N SER A 457 7.76 -11.82 17.25
CA SER A 457 8.10 -12.17 18.63
C SER A 457 6.84 -12.42 19.50
N GLY A 458 5.84 -13.09 18.93
CA GLY A 458 4.56 -13.43 19.58
C GLY A 458 3.55 -12.27 19.71
N GLY A 459 3.93 -11.04 19.35
CA GLY A 459 3.05 -9.87 19.26
C GLY A 459 2.63 -9.56 17.82
N ILE A 460 2.15 -8.34 17.60
CA ILE A 460 1.92 -7.78 16.25
C ILE A 460 2.70 -6.49 16.14
N LEU A 461 3.60 -6.41 15.15
CA LEU A 461 4.18 -5.15 14.71
C LEU A 461 3.19 -4.47 13.76
N VAL A 462 2.81 -3.25 14.10
CA VAL A 462 1.99 -2.37 13.27
C VAL A 462 2.86 -1.21 12.83
N ASN A 463 3.04 -1.01 11.52
CA ASN A 463 3.84 0.08 10.99
C ASN A 463 3.15 0.78 9.81
N TRP A 464 3.43 2.08 9.67
CA TRP A 464 3.05 2.89 8.51
C TRP A 464 4.32 3.38 7.83
N ASP A 465 4.44 3.09 6.54
CA ASP A 465 5.45 3.67 5.66
C ASP A 465 4.79 4.76 4.81
N THR A 466 5.24 6.01 5.00
CA THR A 466 4.56 7.19 4.47
C THR A 466 5.49 8.09 3.68
N ARG A 467 4.97 8.70 2.62
CA ARG A 467 5.62 9.78 1.86
C ARG A 467 5.52 11.09 2.65
N GLU A 468 6.47 11.37 3.54
CA GLU A 468 6.39 12.51 4.46
C GLU A 468 6.17 13.83 3.73
N GLU A 469 6.81 14.01 2.57
CA GLU A 469 6.78 15.25 1.80
C GLU A 469 5.39 15.54 1.20
N GLN A 470 4.51 14.55 1.16
CA GLN A 470 3.18 14.65 0.57
C GLN A 470 2.11 15.04 1.60
N PHE A 471 2.47 15.25 2.87
CA PHE A 471 1.53 15.60 3.93
C PHE A 471 1.94 16.90 4.64
N PRO A 472 0.98 17.70 5.13
CA PRO A 472 1.28 18.77 6.05
C PRO A 472 1.89 18.24 7.35
N ALA A 473 2.72 19.05 8.01
CA ALA A 473 3.34 18.68 9.27
C ALA A 473 2.30 18.29 10.34
N GLY A 474 2.56 17.22 11.08
CA GLY A 474 1.70 16.72 12.16
C GLY A 474 0.48 15.89 11.72
N VAL A 475 0.11 15.88 10.44
CA VAL A 475 -1.04 15.09 9.94
C VAL A 475 -0.82 13.60 10.13
N LEU A 476 0.33 13.11 9.67
CA LEU A 476 0.67 11.70 9.78
C LEU A 476 0.81 11.26 11.24
N ASP A 477 1.37 12.10 12.11
CA ASP A 477 1.49 11.82 13.54
C ASP A 477 0.11 11.75 14.20
N GLY A 478 -0.80 12.67 13.88
CA GLY A 478 -2.17 12.68 14.40
C GLY A 478 -2.99 11.48 13.93
N MET A 479 -2.91 11.14 12.63
CA MET A 479 -3.56 9.95 12.07
C MET A 479 -3.01 8.66 12.71
N PHE A 480 -1.69 8.56 12.85
CA PHE A 480 -1.04 7.38 13.43
C PHE A 480 -1.38 7.20 14.91
N ALA A 481 -1.38 8.30 15.69
CA ALA A 481 -1.79 8.28 17.09
C ALA A 481 -3.27 7.86 17.25
N ALA A 482 -4.17 8.44 16.45
CA ALA A 482 -5.59 8.08 16.48
C ALA A 482 -5.83 6.60 16.09
N PHE A 483 -5.03 6.08 15.16
CA PHE A 483 -5.06 4.67 14.80
C PHE A 483 -4.57 3.76 15.92
N GLN A 484 -3.46 4.10 16.56
CA GLN A 484 -2.96 3.36 17.72
C GLN A 484 -3.99 3.36 18.86
N GLU A 485 -4.53 4.52 19.23
CA GLU A 485 -5.56 4.64 20.27
C GLU A 485 -6.79 3.78 19.96
N GLN A 486 -7.23 3.76 18.69
CA GLN A 486 -8.37 2.94 18.28
C GLN A 486 -8.05 1.43 18.35
N VAL A 487 -6.84 1.01 17.98
CA VAL A 487 -6.42 -0.39 18.08
C VAL A 487 -6.31 -0.83 19.55
N ASP A 488 -5.72 0.00 20.40
CA ASP A 488 -5.57 -0.26 21.84
C ASP A 488 -6.94 -0.38 22.52
N ALA A 489 -7.91 0.49 22.16
CA ALA A 489 -9.26 0.46 22.70
C ALA A 489 -10.02 -0.85 22.38
N LEU A 490 -9.71 -1.52 21.27
CA LEU A 490 -10.37 -2.78 20.86
C LEU A 490 -9.96 -3.99 21.72
N THR A 491 -8.98 -3.83 22.62
CA THR A 491 -8.71 -4.81 23.69
C THR A 491 -9.82 -4.82 24.76
N GLY A 492 -10.57 -3.71 24.91
CA GLY A 492 -11.77 -3.61 25.72
C GLY A 492 -13.05 -3.89 24.92
N ASP A 493 -14.17 -4.10 25.63
CA ASP A 493 -15.46 -4.40 24.99
C ASP A 493 -16.25 -3.16 24.53
N GLU A 494 -16.05 -1.99 25.17
CA GLU A 494 -16.83 -0.77 24.91
C GLU A 494 -16.63 -0.22 23.50
N ALA A 495 -15.38 -0.18 23.01
CA ALA A 495 -15.01 0.34 21.70
C ALA A 495 -15.70 -0.39 20.52
N TRP A 496 -16.19 -1.61 20.74
CA TRP A 496 -16.86 -2.40 19.70
C TRP A 496 -18.28 -1.92 19.40
N GLU A 497 -18.93 -1.29 20.38
CA GLU A 497 -20.31 -0.79 20.31
C GLU A 497 -20.37 0.71 19.99
N GLU A 498 -19.22 1.39 19.93
CA GLU A 498 -19.15 2.80 19.51
C GLU A 498 -19.63 2.98 18.07
N VAL A 499 -20.54 3.93 17.86
CA VAL A 499 -21.12 4.22 16.55
C VAL A 499 -20.28 5.27 15.82
N PHE A 500 -19.81 4.92 14.63
CA PHE A 500 -19.09 5.81 13.72
C PHE A 500 -19.98 6.16 12.52
N GLY A 501 -19.98 7.43 12.09
CA GLY A 501 -20.59 7.85 10.82
C GLY A 501 -21.90 8.65 10.91
N ALA A 502 -22.35 9.05 12.10
CA ALA A 502 -23.30 10.16 12.25
C ALA A 502 -22.47 11.44 12.41
N GLY A 503 -22.68 12.43 11.55
CA GLY A 503 -21.84 13.60 11.44
C GLY A 503 -21.68 14.43 12.73
N GLU A 504 -20.74 15.38 12.61
CA GLU A 504 -20.56 16.58 13.44
C GLU A 504 -19.77 16.39 14.74
N SER A 505 -18.45 16.65 14.65
CA SER A 505 -17.66 17.45 15.61
C SER A 505 -16.16 17.16 15.48
N THR A 506 -15.75 15.90 15.39
CA THR A 506 -14.31 15.55 15.45
C THR A 506 -13.60 15.59 14.11
N ALA A 507 -14.31 15.33 13.00
CA ALA A 507 -13.76 15.46 11.64
C ALA A 507 -13.55 16.93 11.26
N GLU A 508 -14.47 17.85 11.59
CA GLU A 508 -14.28 19.29 11.36
C GLU A 508 -13.18 19.86 12.25
N VAL A 509 -13.04 19.41 13.51
CA VAL A 509 -11.95 19.85 14.40
C VAL A 509 -10.60 19.25 13.98
N ALA A 510 -10.54 17.99 13.55
CA ALA A 510 -9.32 17.39 13.02
C ALA A 510 -8.92 17.97 11.66
N GLN A 511 -9.90 18.32 10.81
CA GLN A 511 -9.68 19.04 9.55
C GLN A 511 -9.33 20.52 9.77
N SER A 512 -9.86 21.18 10.81
CA SER A 512 -9.56 22.58 11.15
C SER A 512 -8.25 22.78 11.90
N VAL A 513 -7.75 21.75 12.60
CA VAL A 513 -6.43 21.79 13.27
C VAL A 513 -5.29 21.57 12.25
N VAL A 514 -5.59 21.00 11.08
CA VAL A 514 -4.62 20.69 10.02
C VAL A 514 -4.65 21.67 8.86
N ARG A 515 -5.80 22.30 8.58
CA ARG A 515 -5.85 23.48 7.71
C ARG A 515 -5.55 24.70 8.57
N GLU A 516 -4.29 25.07 8.73
CA GLU A 516 -4.01 26.49 8.87
C GLU A 516 -4.38 27.09 7.51
N HIS A 517 -5.67 27.40 7.31
CA HIS A 517 -6.11 28.19 6.18
C HIS A 517 -5.45 29.55 6.36
N VAL A 518 -4.29 29.71 5.74
CA VAL A 518 -3.59 30.98 5.74
C VAL A 518 -4.30 31.84 4.70
N ALA A 519 -5.16 32.74 5.18
CA ALA A 519 -5.87 33.67 4.32
C ALA A 519 -4.86 34.52 3.50
N PRO A 520 -5.24 34.95 2.28
CA PRO A 520 -4.49 35.92 1.49
C PRO A 520 -3.96 37.11 2.30
N ARG A 521 -2.65 37.32 2.26
CA ARG A 521 -1.93 38.32 3.08
C ARG A 521 -1.73 39.62 2.32
N THR A 522 -1.62 39.55 1.00
CA THR A 522 -1.46 40.72 0.11
C THR A 522 -2.65 40.83 -0.85
N ASP A 523 -2.86 42.01 -1.42
CA ASP A 523 -3.95 42.22 -2.38
C ASP A 523 -3.76 41.39 -3.66
N LEU A 524 -2.50 41.21 -4.08
CA LEU A 524 -2.16 40.28 -5.17
C LEU A 524 -2.55 38.83 -4.84
N GLU A 525 -2.25 38.35 -3.63
CA GLU A 525 -2.67 37.01 -3.20
C GLU A 525 -4.20 36.88 -3.14
N LYS A 526 -4.93 37.94 -2.76
CA LYS A 526 -6.40 37.92 -2.72
C LYS A 526 -7.00 37.78 -4.12
N VAL A 527 -6.54 38.58 -5.08
CA VAL A 527 -7.00 38.47 -6.47
C VAL A 527 -6.68 37.10 -7.04
N ILE A 528 -5.47 36.59 -6.80
CA ILE A 528 -5.10 35.24 -7.25
C ILE A 528 -6.02 34.19 -6.61
N ALA A 529 -6.28 34.25 -5.30
CA ALA A 529 -7.15 33.31 -4.60
C ALA A 529 -8.61 33.38 -5.07
N LEU A 530 -9.14 34.58 -5.38
CA LEU A 530 -10.50 34.77 -5.91
C LEU A 530 -10.66 34.11 -7.28
N GLU A 531 -9.77 34.44 -8.21
CA GLU A 531 -9.81 33.86 -9.56
C GLU A 531 -9.64 32.34 -9.54
N TRP A 532 -8.87 31.84 -8.58
CA TRP A 532 -8.62 30.43 -8.36
C TRP A 532 -9.82 29.70 -7.75
N ALA A 533 -10.49 30.32 -6.78
CA ALA A 533 -11.73 29.80 -6.20
C ALA A 533 -12.82 29.67 -7.27
N ASP A 534 -12.97 30.71 -8.09
CA ASP A 534 -13.97 30.76 -9.16
C ASP A 534 -13.75 29.70 -10.25
N VAL A 535 -12.52 29.52 -10.73
CA VAL A 535 -12.26 28.53 -11.80
C VAL A 535 -12.33 27.09 -11.30
N LEU A 536 -12.15 26.86 -10.00
CA LEU A 536 -12.26 25.54 -9.37
C LEU A 536 -13.63 25.26 -8.78
N ASP A 537 -14.53 26.24 -8.75
CA ASP A 537 -15.86 26.14 -8.12
C ASP A 537 -15.75 25.73 -6.63
N VAL A 538 -14.85 26.38 -5.90
CA VAL A 538 -14.64 26.18 -4.45
C VAL A 538 -14.93 27.46 -3.66
N ALA A 539 -15.36 27.32 -2.40
CA ALA A 539 -15.81 28.47 -1.61
C ALA A 539 -14.68 29.45 -1.24
N GLU A 540 -13.51 28.94 -0.84
CA GLU A 540 -12.34 29.75 -0.47
C GLU A 540 -11.05 29.01 -0.80
N VAL A 541 -9.98 29.77 -1.11
CA VAL A 541 -8.63 29.26 -1.39
C VAL A 541 -7.63 30.00 -0.49
N GLY A 542 -6.87 29.26 0.32
CA GLY A 542 -5.79 29.77 1.16
C GLY A 542 -4.48 29.92 0.38
N VAL A 543 -3.54 30.71 0.91
CA VAL A 543 -2.32 31.06 0.14
C VAL A 543 -1.38 29.88 -0.12
N THR A 544 -1.50 28.83 0.68
CA THR A 544 -0.73 27.59 0.60
C THR A 544 -1.46 26.47 -0.11
N ASP A 545 -2.72 26.67 -0.52
CA ASP A 545 -3.50 25.63 -1.18
C ASP A 545 -2.95 25.38 -2.59
N GLU A 546 -2.81 24.10 -2.95
CA GLU A 546 -2.27 23.70 -4.24
C GLU A 546 -3.35 23.59 -5.33
N PHE A 547 -3.08 24.15 -6.51
CA PHE A 547 -4.00 24.24 -7.64
C PHE A 547 -4.51 22.86 -8.06
N PHE A 548 -3.59 21.92 -8.19
CA PHE A 548 -3.87 20.57 -8.66
C PHE A 548 -4.48 19.69 -7.56
N ALA A 549 -4.18 19.97 -6.30
CA ALA A 549 -4.79 19.27 -5.16
C ALA A 549 -6.28 19.64 -4.99
N LEU A 550 -6.63 20.88 -5.31
CA LEU A 550 -8.01 21.38 -5.33
C LEU A 550 -8.80 20.97 -6.59
N GLY A 551 -8.24 20.13 -7.47
CA GLY A 551 -8.92 19.61 -8.67
C GLY A 551 -8.60 20.34 -9.97
N GLY A 552 -7.63 21.25 -9.97
CA GLY A 552 -7.16 21.91 -11.18
C GLY A 552 -6.47 20.97 -12.17
N ASP A 553 -6.62 21.23 -13.47
CA ASP A 553 -5.91 20.54 -14.55
C ASP A 553 -5.34 21.54 -15.57
N SER A 554 -4.71 21.07 -16.65
CA SER A 554 -4.11 21.95 -17.68
C SER A 554 -5.12 22.86 -18.39
N VAL A 555 -6.39 22.45 -18.48
CA VAL A 555 -7.47 23.24 -19.09
C VAL A 555 -7.88 24.34 -18.13
N ILE A 556 -8.16 24.00 -16.87
CA ILE A 556 -8.50 24.97 -15.82
C ILE A 556 -7.31 25.91 -15.58
N ALA A 557 -6.07 25.41 -15.61
CA ALA A 557 -4.86 26.21 -15.49
C ALA A 557 -4.75 27.24 -16.61
N THR A 558 -5.14 26.89 -17.84
CA THR A 558 -5.16 27.81 -18.97
C THR A 558 -6.23 28.89 -18.76
N SER A 559 -7.41 28.51 -18.25
CA SER A 559 -8.47 29.45 -17.87
C SER A 559 -8.04 30.40 -16.75
N LEU A 560 -7.43 29.87 -15.68
CA LEU A 560 -6.88 30.65 -14.57
C LEU A 560 -5.85 31.65 -15.06
N VAL A 561 -4.88 31.20 -15.86
CA VAL A 561 -3.84 32.08 -16.42
C VAL A 561 -4.46 33.17 -17.29
N THR A 562 -5.50 32.85 -18.07
CA THR A 562 -6.18 33.85 -18.90
C THR A 562 -6.87 34.91 -18.04
N ARG A 563 -7.62 34.49 -17.01
CA ARG A 563 -8.27 35.40 -16.06
C ARG A 563 -7.28 36.25 -15.29
N LEU A 564 -6.21 35.67 -14.76
CA LEU A 564 -5.16 36.42 -14.06
C LEU A 564 -4.49 37.47 -14.95
N ARG A 565 -4.32 37.20 -16.26
CA ARG A 565 -3.78 38.20 -17.20
C ARG A 565 -4.73 39.37 -17.39
N GLU A 566 -6.04 39.10 -17.43
CA GLU A 566 -7.09 40.10 -17.56
C GLU A 566 -7.22 40.93 -16.27
N SER A 567 -7.38 40.26 -15.12
CA SER A 567 -7.63 40.88 -13.82
C SER A 567 -6.44 41.68 -13.29
N LEU A 568 -5.21 41.27 -13.60
CA LEU A 568 -3.98 41.93 -13.13
C LEU A 568 -3.23 42.71 -14.22
N ASP A 569 -3.83 42.86 -15.41
CA ASP A 569 -3.25 43.53 -16.58
C ASP A 569 -1.76 43.19 -16.77
N THR A 570 -1.47 41.90 -16.99
CA THR A 570 -0.08 41.40 -17.08
C THR A 570 0.08 40.32 -18.14
N THR A 571 1.27 40.23 -18.74
CA THR A 571 1.64 39.16 -19.69
C THR A 571 2.54 38.09 -19.09
N GLU A 572 3.11 38.34 -17.90
CA GLU A 572 4.21 37.54 -17.33
C GLU A 572 3.73 36.22 -16.71
N VAL A 573 2.48 36.15 -16.27
CA VAL A 573 1.89 34.91 -15.76
C VAL A 573 1.70 33.91 -16.92
N SER A 574 2.11 32.67 -16.70
CA SER A 574 2.00 31.59 -17.70
C SER A 574 1.65 30.26 -17.04
N VAL A 575 1.10 29.32 -17.82
CA VAL A 575 0.83 27.96 -17.33
C VAL A 575 2.11 27.32 -16.78
N ARG A 576 3.25 27.53 -17.44
CA ARG A 576 4.55 27.03 -16.96
C ARG A 576 4.90 27.59 -15.57
N MET A 577 4.61 28.86 -15.32
CA MET A 577 4.85 29.50 -14.02
C MET A 577 3.96 28.88 -12.94
N LEU A 578 2.67 28.70 -13.22
CA LEU A 578 1.73 28.02 -12.31
C LEU A 578 2.18 26.58 -11.98
N PHE A 579 2.61 25.81 -12.97
CA PHE A 579 3.13 24.45 -12.74
C PHE A 579 4.41 24.44 -11.88
N SER A 580 5.22 25.49 -11.94
CA SER A 580 6.45 25.59 -11.15
C SER A 580 6.24 26.12 -9.72
N ALA A 581 5.07 26.71 -9.45
CA ALA A 581 4.71 27.28 -8.16
C ALA A 581 3.17 27.19 -8.00
N PRO A 582 2.64 25.99 -7.71
CA PRO A 582 1.21 25.69 -7.82
C PRO A 582 0.39 26.15 -6.61
N THR A 583 0.88 27.11 -5.82
CA THR A 583 0.15 27.72 -4.70
C THR A 583 -0.05 29.21 -4.97
N VAL A 584 -1.07 29.81 -4.37
CA VAL A 584 -1.33 31.26 -4.50
C VAL A 584 -0.09 32.08 -4.08
N ALA A 585 0.53 31.74 -2.94
CA ALA A 585 1.76 32.41 -2.47
C ALA A 585 2.94 32.21 -3.44
N GLY A 586 3.16 30.98 -3.91
CA GLY A 586 4.25 30.67 -4.82
C GLY A 586 4.09 31.36 -6.18
N LEU A 587 2.86 31.39 -6.70
CA LEU A 587 2.54 32.09 -7.94
C LEU A 587 2.73 33.60 -7.77
N ALA A 588 2.23 34.19 -6.68
CA ALA A 588 2.41 35.61 -6.38
C ALA A 588 3.90 36.00 -6.31
N GLU A 589 4.72 35.19 -5.63
CA GLU A 589 6.18 35.42 -5.54
C GLU A 589 6.83 35.40 -6.93
N LYS A 590 6.47 34.44 -7.78
CA LYS A 590 7.00 34.33 -9.16
C LYS A 590 6.55 35.50 -10.03
N MET A 591 5.31 35.97 -9.89
CA MET A 591 4.78 37.10 -10.63
C MET A 591 5.47 38.40 -10.23
N LEU A 592 5.68 38.63 -8.92
CA LEU A 592 6.43 39.79 -8.42
C LEU A 592 7.91 39.75 -8.86
N ALA A 593 8.53 38.57 -8.91
CA ALA A 593 9.91 38.43 -9.39
C ALA A 593 10.06 38.65 -10.91
N ALA A 594 8.99 38.46 -11.68
CA ALA A 594 8.97 38.65 -13.13
C ALA A 594 8.51 40.06 -13.55
N GLU A 595 8.07 40.89 -12.60
CA GLU A 595 7.54 42.22 -12.87
C GLU A 595 8.62 43.21 -13.34
N GLU A 596 8.35 43.92 -14.44
CA GLU A 596 9.27 44.94 -14.98
C GLU A 596 9.24 46.27 -14.17
N GLU A 597 8.06 46.68 -13.69
CA GLU A 597 7.85 47.90 -12.91
C GLU A 597 7.46 47.55 -11.47
N GLN A 598 8.42 47.67 -10.55
CA GLN A 598 8.27 47.22 -9.17
C GLN A 598 7.07 47.88 -8.46
N GLY A 599 6.09 47.07 -8.06
CA GLY A 599 4.93 47.50 -7.27
C GLY A 599 3.65 47.73 -8.07
N ARG A 600 3.69 47.61 -9.41
CA ARG A 600 2.52 47.83 -10.28
C ARG A 600 1.44 46.77 -10.05
N LEU A 601 1.80 45.49 -9.94
CA LEU A 601 0.89 44.36 -9.71
C LEU A 601 0.14 44.51 -8.37
N ALA A 602 0.82 45.00 -7.33
CA ALA A 602 0.19 45.27 -6.05
C ALA A 602 -0.86 46.39 -6.18
N GLN A 603 -0.54 47.47 -6.90
CA GLN A 603 -1.45 48.57 -7.15
C GLN A 603 -2.65 48.17 -8.01
N VAL A 604 -2.44 47.37 -9.06
CA VAL A 604 -3.54 46.86 -9.90
C VAL A 604 -4.45 45.93 -9.10
N ALA A 605 -3.88 45.07 -8.26
CA ALA A 605 -4.66 44.18 -7.41
C ALA A 605 -5.49 44.95 -6.37
N GLU A 606 -4.95 46.01 -5.78
CA GLU A 606 -5.68 46.92 -4.89
C GLU A 606 -6.90 47.54 -5.61
N ILE A 607 -6.69 48.09 -6.81
CA ILE A 607 -7.77 48.68 -7.63
C ILE A 607 -8.82 47.63 -8.01
N TYR A 608 -8.41 46.41 -8.39
CA TYR A 608 -9.33 45.33 -8.73
C TYR A 608 -10.26 45.00 -7.55
N LEU A 609 -9.71 44.87 -6.34
CA LEU A 609 -10.48 44.56 -5.14
C LEU A 609 -11.39 45.72 -4.72
N GLU A 610 -10.96 46.97 -4.90
CA GLU A 610 -11.82 48.14 -4.69
C GLU A 610 -13.02 48.12 -5.62
N VAL A 611 -12.83 47.77 -6.89
CA VAL A 611 -13.91 47.69 -7.90
C VAL A 611 -14.87 46.54 -7.61
N GLU A 612 -14.35 45.35 -7.28
CA GLU A 612 -15.17 44.19 -6.88
C GLU A 612 -16.00 44.45 -5.61
N ALA A 613 -15.50 45.29 -4.70
CA ALA A 613 -16.21 45.63 -3.46
C ALA A 613 -17.33 46.70 -3.63
N LEU A 614 -17.46 47.32 -4.81
CA LEU A 614 -18.51 48.30 -5.07
C LEU A 614 -19.87 47.60 -5.24
N SER A 615 -20.89 48.09 -4.56
CA SER A 615 -22.26 47.60 -4.77
C SER A 615 -22.81 48.08 -6.12
N ASP A 616 -23.80 47.38 -6.69
CA ASP A 616 -24.51 47.81 -7.90
C ASP A 616 -25.03 49.25 -7.80
N GLU A 617 -25.37 49.73 -6.58
CA GLU A 617 -25.79 51.12 -6.33
C GLU A 617 -24.61 52.11 -6.41
N ASP A 618 -23.42 51.72 -5.95
CA ASP A 618 -22.21 52.57 -5.97
C ASP A 618 -21.62 52.70 -7.38
N VAL A 619 -21.68 51.63 -8.18
CA VAL A 619 -21.24 51.63 -9.59
C VAL A 619 -22.12 52.56 -10.43
N VAL A 620 -23.43 52.57 -10.19
CA VAL A 620 -24.37 53.47 -10.89
C VAL A 620 -24.12 54.93 -10.50
N ALA A 621 -23.90 55.22 -9.21
CA ALA A 621 -23.59 56.58 -8.74
C ALA A 621 -22.27 57.13 -9.34
N ALA A 622 -21.23 56.30 -9.45
CA ALA A 622 -19.95 56.69 -10.04
C ALA A 622 -20.04 56.96 -11.56
N LEU A 623 -20.92 56.26 -12.29
CA LEU A 623 -21.16 56.50 -13.72
C LEU A 623 -21.99 57.77 -13.97
N GLU A 624 -22.94 58.09 -13.09
CA GLU A 624 -23.74 59.33 -13.17
C GLU A 624 -22.88 60.60 -12.93
N ASP A 625 -21.87 60.54 -12.07
CA ASP A 625 -20.93 61.65 -11.83
C ASP A 625 -20.00 61.93 -13.04
N VAL A 626 -19.72 60.92 -13.88
CA VAL A 626 -18.90 61.09 -15.09
C VAL A 626 -19.71 61.72 -16.25
N ASP A 627 -21.01 61.45 -16.34
CA ASP A 627 -21.89 62.03 -17.37
C ASP A 627 -22.45 63.42 -16.97
N GLY A 628 -22.44 63.79 -15.68
CA GLY A 628 -22.85 65.11 -15.18
C GLY A 628 -21.82 66.24 -15.37
N GLY A 629 -20.59 65.91 -15.82
CA GLY A 629 -19.46 66.84 -15.93
C GLY A 629 -19.09 67.31 -17.34
N ARG A 630 -20.00 67.26 -18.32
CA ARG A 630 -19.77 67.80 -19.68
C ARG A 630 -20.22 69.25 -19.86
#